data_AF-A0A564YUV1-F1
#
_entry.id   AF-A0A564YUV1-F1
#
_cell.length_a   1.000
_cell.length_b   1.000
_cell.length_c   1.000
_cell.angle_alpha   90.00
_cell.angle_beta   90.00
_cell.angle_gamma   90.00
#
_symmetry.space_group_name_H-M   'P 1'
#
loop_
_entity.id
_entity.type
_entity.pdbx_description
1 polymer ?
#
loop_
_entity_poly.entity_id
_entity_poly.type
_entity_poly.pdbx_seq_one_letter_code
_entity_poly.pdbx_strand_id
1 'polypeptide(L)'
;MNIMTPEPSETDSDCEYKFVFPLRHEVSSRDYLKFILTVWYCPETSALIADLMANFYGEEQLKELLASPMEGLLFKSRKFFLELNL
;
A
#
# COMPACT_ATOMS: atom_id res chain seq x y z
N MET A 1 -27.65 47.63 23.67
CA MET A 1 -27.54 47.02 22.33
C MET A 1 -26.25 46.21 22.34
N ASN A 2 -26.35 44.89 22.56
CA ASN A 2 -25.18 44.02 22.55
C ASN A 2 -25.03 43.45 21.14
N ILE A 3 -23.90 43.77 20.52
CA ILE A 3 -23.51 43.29 19.19
C ILE A 3 -23.07 41.83 19.36
N MET A 4 -23.94 40.89 18.99
CA MET A 4 -23.55 39.50 18.78
C MET A 4 -22.70 39.46 17.50
N THR A 5 -21.38 39.44 17.65
CA THR A 5 -20.49 38.96 16.59
C THR A 5 -20.68 37.45 16.45
N PRO A 6 -20.98 36.93 15.24
CA PRO A 6 -21.00 35.49 15.04
C PRO A 6 -19.57 34.98 15.12
N GLU A 7 -19.30 34.04 16.02
CA GLU A 7 -18.03 33.33 16.02
C GLU A 7 -17.86 32.63 14.66
N PRO A 8 -16.67 32.73 14.04
CA PRO A 8 -16.40 31.96 12.84
C PRO A 8 -16.55 30.49 13.18
N SER A 9 -17.49 29.83 12.50
CA SER A 9 -17.54 28.38 12.41
C SER A 9 -16.24 27.92 11.74
N GLU A 10 -15.20 27.76 12.56
CA GLU A 10 -14.02 27.00 12.19
C GLU A 10 -14.51 25.58 12.02
N THR A 11 -14.87 25.30 10.77
CA THR A 11 -15.01 23.95 10.27
C THR A 11 -13.58 23.44 10.24
N ASP A 12 -13.06 23.09 11.41
CA ASP A 12 -11.88 22.27 11.54
C ASP A 12 -12.33 20.89 11.10
N SER A 13 -12.49 20.78 9.77
CA SER A 13 -12.52 19.51 9.08
C SER A 13 -11.11 18.98 9.27
N ASP A 14 -10.91 18.43 10.47
CA ASP A 14 -9.88 17.49 10.85
C ASP A 14 -10.08 16.33 9.88
N CYS A 15 -9.63 16.53 8.64
CA CYS A 15 -9.22 15.47 7.74
C CYS A 15 -7.96 14.87 8.37
N GLU A 16 -8.12 14.34 9.59
CA GLU A 16 -7.37 13.19 10.02
C GLU A 16 -7.43 12.26 8.80
N TYR A 17 -6.29 12.09 8.14
CA TYR A 17 -6.03 10.94 7.30
C TYR A 17 -6.09 9.73 8.23
N LYS A 18 -7.29 9.41 8.73
CA LYS A 18 -7.65 8.17 9.38
C LYS A 18 -7.49 7.15 8.29
N PHE A 19 -6.29 6.55 8.26
CA PHE A 19 -5.90 5.39 7.48
C PHE A 19 -7.11 4.69 6.88
N VAL A 20 -7.47 5.06 5.64
CA VAL A 20 -8.60 4.46 4.93
C VAL A 20 -8.12 3.13 4.37
N PHE A 21 -7.84 2.19 5.27
CA PHE A 21 -7.75 0.78 4.96
C PHE A 21 -8.33 -0.01 6.14
N PRO A 22 -9.67 -0.09 6.27
CA PRO A 22 -10.28 -1.08 7.12
C PRO A 22 -10.28 -2.42 6.36
N LEU A 23 -9.10 -3.02 6.19
CA LEU A 23 -8.96 -4.43 5.81
C LEU A 23 -8.22 -5.16 6.93
N ARG A 24 -8.82 -5.14 8.13
CA ARG A 24 -8.41 -6.01 9.25
C ARG A 24 -8.86 -7.47 9.03
N HIS A 25 -8.77 -7.97 7.80
CA HIS A 25 -9.09 -9.35 7.45
C HIS A 25 -8.02 -9.91 6.51
N GLU A 26 -7.15 -10.73 7.09
CA GLU A 26 -6.39 -11.87 6.52
C GLU A 26 -6.00 -11.86 5.03
N VAL A 27 -5.66 -10.71 4.44
CA VAL A 27 -5.03 -10.71 3.12
C VAL A 27 -3.63 -11.27 3.31
N SER A 28 -3.31 -12.37 2.60
CA SER A 28 -1.96 -12.93 2.64
C SER A 28 -0.96 -11.87 2.18
N SER A 29 0.26 -11.92 2.71
CA SER A 29 1.30 -10.94 2.34
C SER A 29 1.53 -10.92 0.83
N ARG A 30 1.42 -12.07 0.18
CA ARG A 30 1.45 -12.21 -1.28
C ARG A 30 0.31 -11.46 -1.97
N ASP A 31 -0.92 -11.65 -1.54
CA ASP A 31 -2.08 -11.02 -2.19
C ASP A 31 -2.09 -9.51 -1.95
N TYR A 32 -1.59 -9.08 -0.79
CA TYR A 32 -1.42 -7.66 -0.48
C TYR A 32 -0.32 -7.03 -1.36
N LEU A 33 0.82 -7.72 -1.54
CA LEU A 33 1.87 -7.31 -2.47
C LEU A 33 1.33 -7.22 -3.90
N LYS A 34 0.59 -8.24 -4.36
CA LYS A 34 -0.04 -8.24 -5.69
C LYS A 34 -0.89 -6.99 -5.88
N PHE A 35 -1.75 -6.67 -4.91
CA PHE A 35 -2.61 -5.48 -4.97
C PHE A 35 -1.78 -4.20 -5.06
N ILE A 36 -0.79 -4.03 -4.18
CA ILE A 36 0.10 -2.86 -4.18
C ILE A 36 0.78 -2.66 -5.54
N LEU A 37 1.27 -3.75 -6.14
CA LEU A 37 1.98 -3.71 -7.42
C LEU A 37 1.09 -3.33 -8.61
N THR A 38 -0.24 -3.45 -8.51
CA THR A 38 -1.16 -3.07 -9.60
C THR A 38 -1.18 -1.57 -9.90
N VAL A 39 -0.64 -0.75 -8.99
CA VAL A 39 -0.48 0.69 -9.23
C VAL A 39 0.61 0.97 -10.27
N TRP A 40 1.58 0.06 -10.47
CA TRP A 40 2.70 0.24 -11.41
C TRP A 40 2.73 -0.79 -12.55
N TYR A 41 2.17 -1.98 -12.35
CA TYR A 41 2.18 -3.06 -13.32
C TYR A 41 0.75 -3.50 -13.66
N CYS A 42 0.56 -4.12 -14.82
CA CYS A 42 -0.74 -4.71 -15.14
C CYS A 42 -1.05 -5.88 -14.19
N PRO A 43 -2.33 -6.18 -13.91
CA PRO A 43 -2.72 -7.19 -12.91
C PRO A 43 -2.06 -8.55 -13.08
N GLU A 44 -1.83 -8.98 -14.33
CA GLU A 44 -1.17 -10.23 -14.69
C GLU A 44 0.31 -10.21 -14.27
N THR A 45 1.01 -9.13 -14.61
CA THR A 45 2.42 -8.93 -14.24
C THR A 45 2.58 -8.78 -12.73
N SER A 46 1.69 -8.03 -12.07
CA SER A 46 1.69 -7.88 -10.61
C SER A 46 1.53 -9.22 -9.91
N ALA A 47 0.66 -10.11 -10.43
CA ALA A 47 0.50 -11.45 -9.89
C ALA A 47 1.79 -12.27 -10.00
N LEU A 48 2.41 -12.28 -11.17
CA LEU A 48 3.65 -13.02 -11.42
C LEU A 48 4.81 -12.52 -10.53
N ILE A 49 4.97 -11.21 -10.41
CA ILE A 49 5.98 -10.63 -9.51
C ILE A 49 5.70 -11.03 -8.06
N ALA A 50 4.45 -10.89 -7.60
CA ALA A 50 4.09 -11.23 -6.23
C ALA A 50 4.31 -12.71 -5.90
N ASP A 51 3.99 -13.61 -6.83
CA ASP A 51 4.25 -15.05 -6.69
C ASP A 51 5.75 -15.34 -6.60
N LEU A 52 6.57 -14.75 -7.48
CA LEU A 52 8.04 -14.91 -7.42
C LEU A 52 8.62 -14.38 -6.11
N MET A 53 8.19 -13.20 -5.68
CA MET A 53 8.67 -12.59 -4.44
C MET A 53 8.27 -13.41 -3.22
N ALA A 54 7.03 -13.91 -3.17
CA ALA A 54 6.57 -14.75 -2.07
C ALA A 54 7.36 -16.07 -1.99
N ASN A 55 7.66 -16.69 -3.13
CA ASN A 55 8.49 -17.89 -3.19
C ASN A 55 9.95 -17.63 -2.79
N PHE A 56 10.47 -16.43 -3.04
CA PHE A 56 11.86 -16.08 -2.72
C PHE A 56 12.08 -15.68 -1.26
N TYR A 57 11.20 -14.83 -0.70
CA TYR A 57 11.38 -14.23 0.63
C TYR A 57 10.74 -15.06 1.75
N GLY A 58 9.69 -15.83 1.47
CA GLY A 58 8.85 -16.43 2.51
C GLY A 58 8.03 -15.39 3.27
N GLU A 59 7.08 -15.86 4.10
CA GLU A 59 6.01 -15.01 4.65
C GLU A 59 6.52 -13.91 5.60
N GLU A 60 7.47 -14.20 6.49
CA GLU A 60 7.98 -13.23 7.48
C GLU A 60 8.75 -12.08 6.82
N GLN A 61 9.67 -12.40 5.91
CA GLN A 61 10.43 -11.38 5.17
C GLN A 61 9.53 -10.57 4.23
N LEU A 62 8.48 -11.19 3.68
CA LEU A 62 7.50 -10.49 2.86
C LEU A 62 6.70 -9.48 3.69
N LYS A 63 6.33 -9.83 4.93
CA LYS A 63 5.69 -8.89 5.87
C LYS A 63 6.61 -7.73 6.23
N GLU A 64 7.88 -8.00 6.51
CA GLU A 64 8.87 -6.94 6.76
C GLU A 64 9.01 -6.01 5.55
N LEU A 65 9.04 -6.57 4.34
CA LEU A 65 9.11 -5.78 3.11
C LEU A 65 7.85 -4.92 2.92
N LEU A 66 6.67 -5.45 3.23
CA LEU A 66 5.41 -4.72 3.13
C LEU A 66 5.27 -3.64 4.21
N ALA A 67 5.98 -3.76 5.32
CA ALA A 67 6.09 -2.74 6.36
C ALA A 67 7.15 -1.67 6.04
N SER A 68 8.01 -1.91 5.04
CA SER A 68 9.06 -0.97 4.63
C SER A 68 8.50 0.19 3.80
N PRO A 69 9.26 1.30 3.63
CA PRO A 69 8.87 2.38 2.74
C PRO A 69 8.60 1.87 1.32
N MET A 70 7.59 2.45 0.68
CA MET A 70 7.11 2.02 -0.64
C MET A 70 8.21 1.96 -1.71
N GLU A 71 9.16 2.89 -1.67
CA GLU A 71 10.32 2.92 -2.57
C GLU A 71 11.16 1.64 -2.47
N GLY A 72 11.36 1.11 -1.26
CA GLY A 72 12.12 -0.13 -1.04
C GLY A 72 11.40 -1.35 -1.62
N LEU A 73 10.07 -1.40 -1.47
CA LEU A 73 9.23 -2.44 -2.07
C LEU A 73 9.33 -2.42 -3.60
N LEU A 74 9.16 -1.24 -4.20
CA LEU A 74 9.21 -1.07 -5.66
C LEU A 74 10.60 -1.32 -6.24
N PHE A 75 11.65 -0.93 -5.52
CA PHE A 75 13.03 -1.20 -5.92
C PHE A 75 13.28 -2.71 -5.99
N LYS A 76 12.82 -3.47 -4.99
CA LYS A 76 12.96 -4.93 -4.99
C LYS A 76 12.08 -5.58 -6.06
N SER A 77 10.83 -5.15 -6.21
CA SER A 77 9.92 -5.73 -7.22
C SER A 77 10.45 -5.57 -8.64
N ARG A 78 11.18 -4.49 -8.93
CA ARG A 78 11.84 -4.27 -10.22
C ARG A 78 12.81 -5.39 -10.60
N LYS A 79 13.54 -5.96 -9.64
CA LYS A 79 14.41 -7.11 -9.88
C LYS A 79 13.63 -8.30 -10.43
N PHE A 80 12.52 -8.65 -9.77
CA PHE A 80 11.66 -9.77 -10.15
C PHE A 80 10.93 -9.52 -11.46
N PHE A 81 10.56 -8.27 -11.75
CA PHE A 81 10.02 -7.90 -13.07
C PHE A 81 11.02 -8.19 -14.19
N LEU A 82 12.31 -7.85 -14.00
CA LEU A 82 13.35 -8.14 -14.99
C LEU A 82 13.59 -9.65 -15.16
N GLU A 83 13.39 -10.44 -14.10
CA GLU A 83 13.52 -11.91 -14.16
C GLU A 83 12.37 -12.59 -14.92
N LEU A 84 11.21 -11.94 -15.05
CA LEU A 84 10.07 -12.50 -15.79
C LEU A 84 10.32 -12.60 -17.31
N ASN A 85 11.28 -11.83 -17.86
CA ASN A 85 11.64 -11.81 -19.28
C ASN A 85 10.42 -11.74 -20.22
N LEU A 86 9.43 -10.91 -19.83
CA LEU A 86 8.21 -10.61 -20.56
C LEU A 86 8.41 -9.50 -21.59
#